data_AF-A0A832E1L2-F1
#
_entry.id   AF-A0A832E1L2-F1
#
_cell.length_a   1.000
_cell.length_b   1.000
_cell.length_c   1.000
_cell.angle_alpha   90.00
_cell.angle_beta   90.00
_cell.angle_gamma   90.00
#
_symmetry.space_group_name_H-M   'P 1'
#
loop_
_entity.id
_entity.type
_entity.pdbx_description
1 polymer ?
#
loop_
_entity_poly.entity_id
_entity_poly.type
_entity_poly.pdbx_seq_one_letter_code
_entity_poly.pdbx_strand_id
1 'polypeptide(L)'
;MGLPAWSGGVYVARERKIFLPGQNVTQSLFTLEHTFRHELAHLFLQAYLQTVPIPRWYHEGFAEYVSQGNLTLEDGRRLANAIWGKNLLLLADIDSLNELPASRARLAYVESLSAFLFLLKQLGGAANLPAFHKTVKQQGWDQALTRHLQMDAIDFEIKWYHWLEAEYRWFIFTNLDFWLWVLAVLGSIGIYYQIRRRNKKRLAEWEAQERYQFPVTPPWRTEEDEWDNRPPKK
;
A
#
# COMPACT_ATOMS: atom_id res chain seq x y z
N MET A 1 -10.88 29.99 -7.54
CA MET A 1 -10.05 28.92 -6.96
C MET A 1 -10.14 27.73 -7.89
N GLY A 2 -9.01 27.31 -8.47
CA GLY A 2 -8.98 26.13 -9.34
C GLY A 2 -9.09 24.88 -8.48
N LEU A 3 -10.07 24.05 -8.77
CA LEU A 3 -10.20 22.74 -8.16
C LEU A 3 -9.27 21.76 -8.89
N PRO A 4 -8.55 20.88 -8.18
CA PRO A 4 -7.68 19.92 -8.84
C PRO A 4 -8.53 18.97 -9.72
N ALA A 5 -7.98 18.59 -10.88
CA ALA A 5 -8.71 17.86 -11.93
C ALA A 5 -9.27 16.48 -11.51
N TRP A 6 -8.92 16.00 -10.33
CA TRP A 6 -9.41 14.75 -9.75
C TRP A 6 -10.63 14.92 -8.82
N SER A 7 -11.04 16.15 -8.47
CA SER A 7 -12.20 16.36 -7.59
C SER A 7 -13.49 15.94 -8.30
N GLY A 8 -14.14 14.89 -7.81
CA GLY A 8 -15.39 14.34 -8.38
C GLY A 8 -16.62 15.23 -8.16
N GLY A 9 -16.51 16.21 -7.27
CA GLY A 9 -17.52 17.17 -6.86
C GLY A 9 -16.86 18.16 -5.90
N VAL A 10 -17.49 19.32 -5.66
CA VAL A 10 -17.07 20.23 -4.60
C VAL A 10 -18.27 20.86 -3.93
N TYR A 11 -18.27 20.76 -2.62
CA TYR A 11 -19.11 21.56 -1.76
C TYR A 11 -18.47 22.93 -1.44
N VAL A 12 -19.23 24.01 -1.72
CA VAL A 12 -18.83 25.39 -1.39
C VAL A 12 -19.55 25.84 -0.12
N ALA A 13 -18.84 25.72 1.00
CA ALA A 13 -19.27 26.01 2.36
C ALA A 13 -19.97 27.38 2.54
N ARG A 14 -19.49 28.42 1.87
CA ARG A 14 -20.03 29.78 1.96
C ARG A 14 -21.38 29.94 1.26
N GLU A 15 -21.62 29.15 0.23
CA GLU A 15 -22.80 29.28 -0.65
C GLU A 15 -23.88 28.23 -0.37
N ARG A 16 -23.58 27.21 0.45
CA ARG A 16 -24.46 26.05 0.69
C ARG A 16 -24.88 25.36 -0.62
N LYS A 17 -23.97 25.31 -1.60
CA LYS A 17 -24.18 24.69 -2.90
C LYS A 17 -23.21 23.54 -3.10
N ILE A 18 -23.71 22.45 -3.66
CA ILE A 18 -22.89 21.35 -4.17
C ILE A 18 -22.74 21.58 -5.67
N PHE A 19 -21.50 21.62 -6.15
CA PHE A 19 -21.18 21.59 -7.56
C PHE A 19 -20.72 20.19 -7.90
N LEU A 20 -21.51 19.49 -8.71
CA LEU A 20 -21.10 18.25 -9.34
C LEU A 20 -20.64 18.59 -10.76
N PRO A 21 -19.51 18.07 -11.24
CA PRO A 21 -19.08 18.24 -12.62
C PRO A 21 -20.16 17.64 -13.54
N GLY A 22 -20.92 18.53 -14.16
CA GLY A 22 -21.84 18.17 -15.23
C GLY A 22 -21.05 17.84 -16.48
N GLN A 23 -20.96 16.55 -16.80
CA GLN A 23 -20.56 15.98 -18.08
C GLN A 23 -19.04 15.87 -18.33
N ASN A 24 -18.47 14.74 -17.89
CA ASN A 24 -17.62 13.90 -18.74
C ASN A 24 -18.19 12.47 -18.71
N VAL A 25 -18.59 11.98 -19.89
CA VAL A 25 -19.51 10.87 -20.16
C VAL A 25 -18.88 9.48 -19.89
N THR A 26 -18.49 9.20 -18.64
CA THR A 26 -18.01 7.86 -18.21
C THR A 26 -18.24 7.53 -16.73
N GLN A 27 -18.90 8.39 -15.93
CA GLN A 27 -19.16 8.08 -14.53
C GLN A 27 -20.38 7.15 -14.40
N SER A 28 -20.21 6.03 -13.70
CA SER A 28 -21.33 5.16 -13.36
C SER A 28 -22.27 5.85 -12.37
N LEU A 29 -23.55 5.47 -12.34
CA LEU A 29 -24.50 5.97 -11.33
C LEU A 29 -23.98 5.78 -9.90
N PHE A 30 -23.19 4.73 -9.67
CA PHE A 30 -22.52 4.47 -8.40
C PHE A 30 -21.50 5.56 -8.03
N THR A 31 -20.70 6.05 -8.99
CA THR A 31 -19.75 7.15 -8.76
C THR A 31 -20.48 8.46 -8.44
N LEU A 32 -21.61 8.72 -9.10
CA LEU A 32 -22.42 9.90 -8.82
C LEU A 32 -23.07 9.81 -7.42
N GLU A 33 -23.62 8.66 -7.06
CA GLU A 33 -24.21 8.42 -5.74
C GLU A 33 -23.17 8.56 -4.62
N HIS A 34 -21.99 7.96 -4.78
CA HIS A 34 -20.88 8.09 -3.85
C HIS A 34 -20.50 9.56 -3.65
N THR A 35 -20.25 10.28 -4.76
CA THR A 35 -19.89 11.71 -4.70
C THR A 35 -20.99 12.53 -4.03
N PHE A 36 -22.25 12.30 -4.37
CA PHE A 36 -23.35 13.04 -3.79
C PHE A 36 -23.48 12.81 -2.27
N ARG A 37 -23.35 11.55 -1.82
CA ARG A 37 -23.33 11.21 -0.39
C ARG A 37 -22.15 11.86 0.32
N HIS A 38 -20.99 11.93 -0.34
CA HIS A 38 -19.77 12.54 0.19
C HIS A 38 -19.97 14.04 0.43
N GLU A 39 -20.44 14.77 -0.58
CA GLU A 39 -20.68 16.22 -0.45
C GLU A 39 -21.83 16.53 0.53
N LEU A 40 -22.84 15.67 0.60
CA LEU A 40 -23.93 15.80 1.58
C LEU A 40 -23.43 15.59 3.02
N ALA A 41 -22.44 14.71 3.22
CA ALA A 41 -21.84 14.48 4.52
C ALA A 41 -21.05 15.73 5.00
N HIS A 42 -20.31 16.38 4.11
CA HIS A 42 -19.64 17.66 4.40
C HIS A 42 -20.63 18.75 4.77
N LEU A 43 -21.73 18.86 4.02
CA LEU A 43 -22.85 19.76 4.32
C LEU A 43 -23.40 19.53 5.73
N PHE A 44 -23.66 18.27 6.08
CA PHE A 44 -24.19 17.90 7.39
C PHE A 44 -23.23 18.29 8.51
N LEU A 45 -21.95 17.92 8.39
CA LEU A 45 -20.94 18.25 9.41
C LEU A 45 -20.81 19.77 9.58
N GLN A 46 -20.73 20.53 8.49
CA GLN A 46 -20.62 21.98 8.57
C GLN A 46 -21.87 22.61 9.18
N ALA A 47 -23.06 22.14 8.81
CA ALA A 47 -24.31 22.64 9.39
C ALA A 47 -24.40 22.36 10.90
N TYR A 48 -23.94 21.18 11.33
CA TYR A 48 -24.02 20.75 12.73
C TYR A 48 -22.96 21.38 13.63
N LEU A 49 -21.69 21.31 13.22
CA LEU A 49 -20.52 21.77 13.98
C LEU A 49 -20.15 23.25 13.74
N GLN A 50 -20.70 23.87 12.70
CA GLN A 50 -20.55 25.30 12.38
C GLN A 50 -19.08 25.72 12.27
N THR A 51 -18.59 26.52 13.21
CA THR A 51 -17.23 27.08 13.22
C THR A 51 -16.27 26.33 14.15
N VAL A 52 -16.70 25.20 14.74
CA VAL A 52 -15.84 24.42 15.62
C VAL A 52 -14.73 23.77 14.79
N PRO A 53 -13.45 24.01 15.10
CA PRO A 53 -12.35 23.42 14.37
C PRO A 53 -12.29 21.91 14.64
N ILE A 54 -12.23 21.13 13.57
CA ILE A 54 -12.01 19.68 13.61
C ILE A 54 -10.94 19.32 12.55
N PRO A 55 -10.17 18.24 12.77
CA PRO A 55 -9.12 17.83 11.84
C PRO A 55 -9.66 17.50 10.44
N ARG A 56 -8.90 17.79 9.39
CA ARG A 56 -9.35 17.53 8.02
C ARG A 56 -9.56 16.05 7.72
N TRP A 57 -8.70 15.17 8.25
CA TRP A 57 -8.89 13.72 8.12
C TRP A 57 -10.26 13.27 8.65
N TYR A 58 -10.80 13.96 9.66
CA TYR A 58 -12.12 13.62 10.19
C TYR A 58 -13.25 14.01 9.24
N HIS A 59 -13.16 15.20 8.63
CA HIS A 59 -14.10 15.64 7.60
C HIS A 59 -14.16 14.61 6.47
N GLU A 60 -13.01 14.28 5.90
CA GLU A 60 -12.93 13.37 4.76
C GLU A 60 -13.31 11.94 5.16
N GLY A 61 -12.87 11.48 6.34
CA GLY A 61 -13.18 10.13 6.83
C GLY A 61 -14.67 9.93 7.12
N PHE A 62 -15.34 10.94 7.68
CA PHE A 62 -16.80 10.92 7.85
C PHE A 62 -17.52 10.90 6.50
N ALA A 63 -17.07 11.72 5.55
CA ALA A 63 -17.67 11.80 4.22
C ALA A 63 -17.50 10.49 3.45
N GLU A 64 -16.32 9.87 3.49
CA GLU A 64 -16.09 8.54 2.93
C GLU A 64 -16.93 7.46 3.62
N TYR A 65 -17.05 7.50 4.95
CA TYR A 65 -17.89 6.55 5.70
C TYR A 65 -19.37 6.64 5.28
N VAL A 66 -19.91 7.84 5.14
CA VAL A 66 -21.31 8.02 4.68
C VAL A 66 -21.51 7.57 3.22
N SER A 67 -20.45 7.65 2.41
CA SER A 67 -20.51 7.37 0.98
C SER A 67 -20.36 5.89 0.63
N GLN A 68 -19.41 5.19 1.27
CA GLN A 68 -19.09 3.79 0.99
C GLN A 68 -19.16 2.86 2.21
N GLY A 69 -19.29 3.38 3.43
CA GLY A 69 -19.47 2.60 4.65
C GLY A 69 -18.20 1.98 5.22
N ASN A 70 -17.47 1.18 4.43
CA ASN A 70 -16.26 0.50 4.89
C ASN A 70 -15.15 0.51 3.83
N LEU A 71 -13.95 0.11 4.22
CA LEU A 71 -12.81 -0.04 3.32
C LEU A 71 -13.04 -1.23 2.37
N THR A 72 -12.79 -1.00 1.09
CA THR A 72 -12.86 -2.06 0.07
C THR A 72 -11.58 -2.92 0.10
N LEU A 73 -11.61 -4.05 -0.63
CA LEU A 73 -10.41 -4.86 -0.83
C LEU A 73 -9.28 -4.07 -1.51
N GLU A 74 -9.63 -3.17 -2.44
CA GLU A 74 -8.65 -2.31 -3.10
C GLU A 74 -8.04 -1.31 -2.12
N ASP A 75 -8.83 -0.73 -1.23
CA ASP A 75 -8.34 0.17 -0.18
C ASP A 75 -7.40 -0.55 0.77
N GLY A 76 -7.74 -1.77 1.18
CA GLY A 76 -6.87 -2.62 1.99
C GLY A 76 -5.52 -2.90 1.31
N ARG A 77 -5.51 -3.15 -0.01
CA ARG A 77 -4.26 -3.31 -0.78
C ARG A 77 -3.45 -2.01 -0.85
N ARG A 78 -4.12 -0.86 -1.03
CA ARG A 78 -3.47 0.47 -1.02
C ARG A 78 -2.79 0.74 0.32
N LEU A 79 -3.49 0.49 1.43
CA LEU A 79 -2.96 0.60 2.78
C LEU A 79 -1.77 -0.35 2.99
N ALA A 80 -1.89 -1.62 2.57
CA ALA A 80 -0.78 -2.58 2.69
C ALA A 80 0.48 -2.09 1.96
N ASN A 81 0.33 -1.61 0.72
CA ASN A 81 1.44 -1.05 -0.04
C ASN A 81 2.06 0.18 0.66
N ALA A 82 1.25 1.05 1.24
CA ALA A 82 1.72 2.21 1.98
C ALA A 82 2.47 1.83 3.27
N ILE A 83 1.97 0.84 4.03
CA ILE A 83 2.61 0.28 5.23
C ILE A 83 4.00 -0.29 4.88
N TRP A 84 4.06 -1.21 3.91
CA TRP A 84 5.32 -1.85 3.50
C TRP A 84 6.30 -0.86 2.88
N GLY A 85 5.79 0.14 2.17
CA GLY A 85 6.58 1.21 1.58
C GLY A 85 7.00 2.32 2.55
N LYS A 86 6.54 2.30 3.81
CA LYS A 86 6.70 3.40 4.79
C LYS A 86 6.27 4.76 4.24
N ASN A 87 5.15 4.76 3.51
CA ASN A 87 4.61 5.91 2.79
C ASN A 87 3.24 6.36 3.32
N LEU A 88 2.87 5.95 4.55
CA LEU A 88 1.67 6.44 5.21
C LEU A 88 1.80 7.94 5.51
N LEU A 89 0.70 8.69 5.42
CA LEU A 89 0.68 10.10 5.79
C LEU A 89 0.39 10.23 7.29
N LEU A 90 0.95 11.27 7.90
CA LEU A 90 0.50 11.67 9.23
C LEU A 90 -0.89 12.28 9.11
N LEU A 91 -1.77 12.02 10.08
CA LEU A 91 -3.13 12.57 10.09
C LEU A 91 -3.12 14.10 10.12
N ALA A 92 -2.11 14.70 10.76
CA ALA A 92 -1.89 16.14 10.74
C ALA A 92 -1.51 16.68 9.35
N ASP A 93 -0.84 15.87 8.52
CA ASP A 93 -0.41 16.29 7.17
C ASP A 93 -1.55 16.24 6.13
N ILE A 94 -2.67 15.59 6.45
CA ILE A 94 -3.87 15.51 5.60
C ILE A 94 -4.53 16.89 5.44
N ASP A 95 -4.15 17.91 6.20
CA ASP A 95 -4.65 19.28 6.03
C ASP A 95 -4.35 19.89 4.64
N SER A 96 -3.34 19.37 3.92
CA SER A 96 -2.86 19.91 2.63
C SER A 96 -3.27 19.10 1.38
N LEU A 97 -4.42 18.42 1.41
CA LEU A 97 -4.91 17.56 0.32
C LEU A 97 -4.89 18.19 -1.09
N ASN A 98 -5.16 19.49 -1.18
CA ASN A 98 -5.30 20.19 -2.46
C ASN A 98 -3.97 20.33 -3.22
N GLU A 99 -2.84 20.14 -2.55
CA GLU A 99 -1.49 20.27 -3.10
C GLU A 99 -0.89 18.91 -3.47
N LEU A 100 -1.56 17.81 -3.14
CA LEU A 100 -1.04 16.46 -3.32
C LEU A 100 -1.28 15.93 -4.75
N PRO A 101 -0.33 15.15 -5.30
CA PRO A 101 -0.58 14.33 -6.49
C PRO A 101 -1.78 13.41 -6.28
N ALA A 102 -2.53 13.12 -7.35
CA ALA A 102 -3.78 12.36 -7.27
C ALA A 102 -3.66 11.00 -6.55
N SER A 103 -2.53 10.30 -6.70
CA SER A 103 -2.26 9.04 -6.00
C SER A 103 -2.13 9.22 -4.48
N ARG A 104 -1.47 10.30 -4.03
CA ARG A 104 -1.35 10.66 -2.61
C ARG A 104 -2.67 11.16 -2.05
N ALA A 105 -3.41 11.97 -2.80
CA ALA A 105 -4.75 12.41 -2.40
C ALA A 105 -5.68 11.20 -2.17
N ARG A 106 -5.65 10.21 -3.07
CA ARG A 106 -6.42 8.97 -2.88
C ARG A 106 -5.99 8.18 -1.65
N LEU A 107 -4.69 8.08 -1.37
CA LEU A 107 -4.22 7.44 -0.14
C LEU A 107 -4.72 8.18 1.10
N ALA A 108 -4.69 9.51 1.09
CA ALA A 108 -5.17 10.33 2.21
C ALA A 108 -6.67 10.15 2.48
N TYR A 109 -7.51 10.00 1.44
CA TYR A 109 -8.93 9.65 1.61
C TYR A 109 -9.10 8.28 2.28
N VAL A 110 -8.32 7.29 1.84
CA VAL A 110 -8.34 5.93 2.40
C VAL A 110 -7.86 5.90 3.85
N GLU A 111 -6.78 6.62 4.17
CA GLU A 111 -6.27 6.77 5.53
C GLU A 111 -7.29 7.50 6.43
N SER A 112 -7.90 8.57 5.94
CA SER A 112 -8.96 9.30 6.64
C SER A 112 -10.16 8.41 6.98
N LEU A 113 -10.63 7.61 6.02
CA LEU A 113 -11.68 6.63 6.26
C LEU A 113 -11.26 5.59 7.30
N SER A 114 -10.03 5.08 7.21
CA SER A 114 -9.52 4.10 8.18
C SER A 114 -9.43 4.68 9.60
N ALA A 115 -9.00 5.93 9.75
CA ALA A 115 -8.94 6.64 11.03
C ALA A 115 -10.33 6.88 11.60
N PHE A 116 -11.30 7.23 10.74
CA PHE A 116 -12.68 7.36 11.15
C PHE A 116 -13.29 6.03 11.61
N LEU A 117 -13.03 4.92 10.91
CA LEU A 117 -13.47 3.59 11.33
C LEU A 117 -12.82 3.17 12.66
N PHE A 118 -11.55 3.49 12.85
CA PHE A 118 -10.86 3.27 14.12
C PHE A 118 -11.50 4.08 15.25
N LEU A 119 -11.82 5.36 15.02
CA LEU A 119 -12.55 6.19 15.97
C LEU A 119 -13.91 5.56 16.32
N LEU A 120 -14.69 5.12 15.32
CA LEU A 120 -15.97 4.44 15.57
C LEU A 120 -15.78 3.19 16.42
N LYS A 121 -14.73 2.40 16.17
CA LYS A 121 -14.39 1.23 16.98
C LYS A 121 -14.08 1.61 18.43
N GLN A 122 -13.30 2.67 18.66
CA GLN A 122 -13.00 3.16 20.02
C GLN A 122 -14.24 3.73 20.73
N LEU A 123 -15.15 4.36 19.98
CA LEU A 123 -16.43 4.84 20.50
C LEU A 123 -17.42 3.70 20.82
N GLY A 124 -17.12 2.45 20.48
CA GLY A 124 -18.07 1.34 20.63
C GLY A 124 -19.17 1.30 19.55
N GLY A 125 -18.92 1.93 18.39
CA GLY A 125 -19.78 1.90 17.22
C GLY A 125 -20.42 3.25 16.87
N ALA A 126 -21.04 3.31 15.68
CA ALA A 126 -21.65 4.53 15.14
C ALA A 126 -22.80 5.10 15.99
N ALA A 127 -23.43 4.29 16.85
CA ALA A 127 -24.50 4.74 17.74
C ALA A 127 -24.05 5.82 18.75
N ASN A 128 -22.75 5.86 19.09
CA ASN A 128 -22.20 6.84 20.04
C ASN A 128 -21.68 8.11 19.35
N LEU A 129 -21.69 8.16 18.01
CA LEU A 129 -21.23 9.30 17.23
C LEU A 129 -22.00 10.61 17.54
N PRO A 130 -23.34 10.61 17.73
CA PRO A 130 -24.05 11.83 18.10
C PRO A 130 -23.62 12.42 19.45
N ALA A 131 -23.27 11.57 20.43
CA ALA A 131 -22.76 12.02 21.72
C ALA A 131 -21.35 12.62 21.61
N PHE A 132 -20.51 12.01 20.76
CA PHE A 132 -19.21 12.55 20.40
C PHE A 132 -19.34 13.93 19.73
N HIS A 133 -20.14 14.05 18.66
CA HIS A 133 -20.40 15.32 17.97
C HIS A 133 -20.96 16.41 18.88
N LYS A 134 -21.86 16.06 19.80
CA LYS A 134 -22.37 17.01 20.81
C LYS A 134 -21.24 17.54 21.69
N THR A 135 -20.31 16.67 22.09
CA THR A 135 -19.15 17.07 22.92
C THR A 135 -18.19 17.96 22.13
N VAL A 136 -17.89 17.58 20.89
CA VAL A 136 -17.09 18.41 19.96
C VAL A 136 -17.72 19.80 19.84
N LYS A 137 -19.02 19.88 19.59
CA LYS A 137 -19.74 21.15 19.45
C LYS A 137 -19.66 22.04 20.69
N GLN A 138 -19.70 21.43 21.88
CA GLN A 138 -19.78 22.16 23.15
C GLN A 138 -18.40 22.54 23.71
N GLN A 139 -17.37 21.73 23.45
CA GLN A 139 -16.09 21.80 24.17
C GLN A 139 -14.86 21.71 23.26
N GLY A 140 -15.06 21.50 21.95
CA GLY A 140 -13.99 21.34 20.99
C GLY A 140 -13.52 19.89 20.82
N TRP A 141 -12.67 19.71 19.81
CA TRP A 141 -12.17 18.41 19.36
C TRP A 141 -11.36 17.66 20.44
N ASP A 142 -10.35 18.33 21.01
CA ASP A 142 -9.43 17.70 21.96
C ASP A 142 -10.14 17.22 23.23
N GLN A 143 -11.13 17.99 23.70
CA GLN A 143 -11.97 17.63 24.84
C GLN A 143 -12.87 16.44 24.52
N ALA A 144 -13.36 16.33 23.28
CA ALA A 144 -14.16 15.17 22.88
C ALA A 144 -13.31 13.89 22.83
N LEU A 145 -12.09 13.94 22.29
CA LEU A 145 -11.14 12.82 22.33
C LEU A 145 -10.82 12.42 23.78
N THR A 146 -10.46 13.40 24.62
CA THR A 146 -10.12 13.12 26.02
C THR A 146 -11.29 12.49 26.78
N ARG A 147 -12.52 13.00 26.59
CA ARG A 147 -13.68 12.51 27.34
C ARG A 147 -14.21 11.17 26.88
N HIS A 148 -14.22 10.91 25.57
CA HIS A 148 -14.81 9.68 25.02
C HIS A 148 -13.78 8.57 24.86
N LEU A 149 -12.53 8.90 24.56
CA LEU A 149 -11.48 7.92 24.25
C LEU A 149 -10.37 7.87 25.30
N GLN A 150 -10.27 8.86 26.20
CA GLN A 150 -9.11 9.01 27.12
C GLN A 150 -7.79 9.08 26.35
N MET A 151 -7.79 9.82 25.24
CA MET A 151 -6.64 10.01 24.35
C MET A 151 -6.54 11.48 23.96
N ASP A 152 -5.31 11.95 23.75
CA ASP A 152 -5.07 13.15 22.95
C ASP A 152 -4.96 12.79 21.45
N ALA A 153 -4.71 13.79 20.61
CA ALA A 153 -4.59 13.59 19.16
C ALA A 153 -3.40 12.71 18.76
N ILE A 154 -2.29 12.78 19.50
CA ILE A 154 -1.06 12.04 19.22
C ILE A 154 -1.25 10.57 19.61
N ASP A 155 -1.80 10.32 20.81
CA ASP A 155 -2.17 8.99 21.28
C ASP A 155 -3.14 8.30 20.32
N PHE A 156 -4.13 9.04 19.84
CA PHE A 156 -5.07 8.54 18.85
C PHE A 156 -4.36 8.10 17.58
N GLU A 157 -3.47 8.94 17.02
CA GLU A 157 -2.73 8.65 15.80
C GLU A 157 -1.81 7.44 15.95
N ILE A 158 -1.06 7.34 17.05
CA ILE A 158 -0.19 6.19 17.34
C ILE A 158 -1.00 4.89 17.43
N LYS A 159 -2.12 4.92 18.16
CA LYS A 159 -2.97 3.72 18.32
C LYS A 159 -3.67 3.33 17.03
N TRP A 160 -4.10 4.32 16.25
CA TRP A 160 -4.66 4.11 14.91
C TRP A 160 -3.62 3.45 14.01
N TYR A 161 -2.39 3.97 13.96
CA TYR A 161 -1.30 3.43 13.16
C TYR A 161 -1.03 1.95 13.49
N HIS A 162 -0.92 1.61 14.78
CA HIS A 162 -0.71 0.22 15.21
C HIS A 162 -1.89 -0.70 14.83
N TRP A 163 -3.12 -0.23 14.98
CA TRP A 163 -4.29 -0.97 14.53
C TRP A 163 -4.30 -1.17 13.01
N LEU A 164 -3.97 -0.12 12.26
CA LEU A 164 -3.91 -0.11 10.80
C LEU A 164 -2.90 -1.15 10.29
N GLU A 165 -1.69 -1.18 10.87
CA GLU A 165 -0.70 -2.17 10.51
C GLU A 165 -1.13 -3.60 10.84
N ALA A 166 -1.77 -3.81 11.99
CA ALA A 166 -2.22 -5.14 12.42
C ALA A 166 -3.30 -5.69 11.47
N GLU A 167 -4.24 -4.83 11.06
CA GLU A 167 -5.39 -5.20 10.24
C GLU A 167 -5.01 -5.35 8.76
N TYR A 168 -4.25 -4.40 8.20
CA TYR A 168 -4.11 -4.27 6.73
C TYR A 168 -2.77 -4.75 6.16
N ARG A 169 -1.71 -4.99 6.95
CA ARG A 169 -0.40 -5.39 6.37
C ARG A 169 -0.47 -6.65 5.51
N TRP A 170 -1.38 -7.56 5.84
CA TRP A 170 -1.54 -8.87 5.19
C TRP A 170 -2.30 -8.78 3.87
N PHE A 171 -2.91 -7.64 3.55
CA PHE A 171 -3.60 -7.46 2.27
C PHE A 171 -2.62 -7.46 1.08
N ILE A 172 -1.31 -7.34 1.32
CA ILE A 172 -0.27 -7.49 0.29
C ILE A 172 -0.36 -8.85 -0.42
N PHE A 173 -0.74 -9.91 0.30
CA PHE A 173 -0.87 -11.26 -0.25
C PHE A 173 -2.07 -11.43 -1.18
N THR A 174 -3.00 -10.48 -1.19
CA THR A 174 -4.14 -10.47 -2.11
C THR A 174 -3.80 -9.82 -3.46
N ASN A 175 -2.61 -9.22 -3.60
CA ASN A 175 -2.18 -8.58 -4.82
C ASN A 175 -1.55 -9.62 -5.79
N LEU A 176 -2.06 -9.72 -7.01
CA LEU A 176 -1.52 -10.63 -8.02
C LEU A 176 -0.08 -10.24 -8.41
N ASP A 177 0.20 -8.94 -8.51
CA ASP A 177 1.51 -8.41 -8.89
C ASP A 177 2.60 -8.86 -7.92
N PHE A 178 2.27 -8.95 -6.63
CA PHE A 178 3.18 -9.47 -5.61
C PHE A 178 3.63 -10.91 -5.93
N TRP A 179 2.67 -11.78 -6.26
CA TRP A 179 2.97 -13.18 -6.61
C TRP A 179 3.73 -13.31 -7.92
N LEU A 180 3.45 -12.46 -8.91
CA LEU A 180 4.21 -12.43 -10.17
C LEU A 180 5.70 -12.13 -9.92
N TRP A 181 6.01 -11.17 -9.06
CA TRP A 181 7.39 -10.86 -8.67
C TRP A 181 8.05 -11.99 -7.88
N VAL A 182 7.34 -12.58 -6.93
CA VAL A 182 7.85 -13.74 -6.17
C VAL A 182 8.18 -14.89 -7.12
N LEU A 183 7.29 -15.21 -8.06
CA LEU A 183 7.51 -16.25 -9.07
C LEU A 183 8.65 -15.91 -10.02
N ALA A 184 8.80 -14.64 -10.42
CA ALA A 184 9.91 -14.21 -11.28
C ALA A 184 11.27 -14.36 -10.58
N VAL A 185 11.37 -14.02 -9.29
CA VAL A 185 12.58 -14.19 -8.50
C VAL A 185 12.90 -15.68 -8.30
N LEU A 186 11.91 -16.47 -7.88
CA LEU A 186 12.07 -17.92 -7.71
C LEU A 186 12.44 -18.62 -9.03
N GLY A 187 11.80 -18.22 -10.13
CA GLY A 187 12.11 -18.71 -11.47
C GLY A 187 13.54 -18.35 -11.89
N SER A 188 13.98 -17.12 -11.62
CA SER A 188 15.36 -16.67 -11.90
C SER A 188 16.39 -17.47 -11.10
N ILE A 189 16.12 -17.71 -9.82
CA ILE A 189 16.96 -18.57 -8.96
C ILE A 189 16.98 -20.01 -9.52
N GLY A 190 15.81 -20.55 -9.88
CA GLY A 190 15.69 -21.89 -10.47
C GLY A 190 16.51 -22.03 -11.77
N ILE A 191 16.41 -21.05 -12.67
CA ILE A 191 17.18 -20.99 -13.91
C ILE A 191 18.68 -20.91 -13.61
N TYR A 192 19.09 -20.04 -12.68
CA TYR A 192 20.49 -19.93 -12.26
C TYR A 192 21.05 -21.28 -11.76
N TYR A 193 20.29 -21.98 -10.90
CA TYR A 193 20.68 -23.30 -10.41
C TYR A 193 20.70 -24.36 -11.52
N GLN A 194 19.77 -24.30 -12.47
CA GLN A 194 19.73 -25.21 -13.61
C GLN A 194 20.95 -25.00 -14.52
N ILE A 195 21.31 -23.75 -14.82
CA ILE A 195 22.52 -23.39 -15.57
C ILE A 195 23.76 -23.86 -14.83
N ARG A 196 23.87 -23.59 -13.53
CA ARG A 196 25.02 -24.01 -12.72
C ARG A 196 25.19 -25.52 -12.70
N ARG A 197 24.08 -26.28 -12.56
CA ARG A 197 24.10 -27.75 -12.64
C ARG A 197 24.53 -28.24 -14.02
N ARG A 198 24.03 -27.64 -15.10
CA ARG A 198 24.43 -27.98 -16.47
C ARG A 198 25.90 -27.67 -16.74
N ASN A 199 26.38 -26.50 -16.31
CA ASN A 199 27.77 -26.09 -16.50
C ASN A 199 28.74 -27.01 -15.76
N LYS A 200 28.39 -27.49 -14.55
CA LYS A 200 29.22 -28.46 -13.82
C LYS A 200 29.35 -29.80 -14.59
N LYS A 201 28.28 -30.25 -15.26
CA LYS A 201 28.33 -31.46 -16.10
C LYS A 201 29.20 -31.26 -17.33
N ARG A 202 29.02 -30.15 -18.05
CA ARG A 202 29.81 -29.82 -19.25
C ARG A 202 31.30 -29.64 -18.95
N LEU A 203 31.63 -29.01 -17.82
CA LEU A 203 33.02 -28.87 -17.39
C LEU A 203 33.66 -30.24 -17.08
N ALA A 204 32.94 -31.14 -16.40
CA ALA A 204 33.44 -32.49 -16.13
C ALA A 204 33.65 -33.30 -17.43
N GLU A 205 32.78 -33.12 -18.42
CA GLU A 205 32.94 -33.71 -19.76
C GLU A 205 34.16 -33.14 -20.50
N TRP A 206 34.37 -31.82 -20.46
CA TRP A 206 35.55 -31.17 -21.04
C TRP A 206 36.86 -31.57 -20.35
N GLU A 207 36.89 -31.65 -19.02
CA GLU A 207 38.05 -32.15 -18.26
C GLU A 207 38.37 -33.62 -18.59
N ALA A 208 37.35 -34.45 -18.82
CA ALA A 208 37.54 -35.84 -19.23
C ALA A 208 38.09 -35.96 -20.67
N GLN A 209 37.63 -35.09 -21.58
CA GLN A 209 38.13 -35.02 -22.96
C GLN A 209 39.56 -34.49 -23.02
N GLU A 210 39.89 -33.41 -22.30
CA GLU A 210 41.25 -32.88 -22.20
C GLU A 210 42.20 -33.92 -21.63
N ARG A 211 41.79 -34.67 -20.59
CA ARG A 211 42.62 -35.75 -20.02
C ARG A 211 42.87 -36.90 -21.00
N TYR A 212 41.94 -37.13 -21.95
CA TYR A 212 42.11 -38.13 -23.00
C TYR A 212 42.99 -37.61 -24.14
N GLN A 213 42.83 -36.33 -24.52
CA GLN A 213 43.54 -35.71 -25.64
C GLN A 213 44.97 -35.27 -25.29
N PHE A 214 45.20 -34.86 -24.05
CA PHE A 214 46.48 -34.51 -23.46
C PHE A 214 46.70 -35.35 -22.20
N PRO A 215 47.01 -36.65 -22.34
CA PRO A 215 47.32 -37.48 -21.19
C PRO A 215 48.53 -36.87 -20.49
N VAL A 216 48.36 -36.50 -19.22
CA VAL A 216 49.46 -36.01 -18.38
C VAL A 216 50.53 -37.11 -18.36
N THR A 217 51.65 -36.88 -19.03
CA THR A 217 52.80 -37.76 -18.94
C THR A 217 53.29 -37.69 -17.49
N PRO A 218 53.34 -38.82 -16.78
CA PRO A 218 53.88 -38.81 -15.43
C PRO A 218 55.34 -38.33 -15.46
N PRO A 219 55.82 -37.58 -14.46
CA PRO A 219 57.16 -36.98 -14.48
C PRO A 219 58.32 -37.98 -14.55
N TRP A 220 58.04 -39.28 -14.41
CA TRP A 220 58.99 -40.39 -14.55
C TRP A 220 58.95 -41.09 -15.92
N ARG A 221 58.07 -40.68 -16.85
CA ARG A 221 58.04 -41.22 -18.22
C ARG A 221 58.96 -40.37 -19.09
N THR A 222 60.23 -40.75 -19.18
CA THR A 222 61.20 -40.16 -20.10
C THR A 222 61.09 -40.80 -21.49
N GLU A 223 61.42 -40.07 -22.55
CA GLU A 223 61.39 -40.54 -23.96
C GLU A 223 62.20 -41.84 -24.19
N GLU A 224 63.06 -42.22 -23.24
CA GLU A 224 63.86 -43.45 -23.25
C GLU A 224 63.02 -44.74 -23.12
N ASP A 225 61.85 -44.70 -22.46
CA ASP A 225 61.01 -45.88 -22.23
C ASP A 225 60.29 -46.38 -23.51
N GLU A 226 60.21 -45.54 -24.55
CA GLU A 226 59.51 -45.86 -25.80
C GLU A 226 60.38 -46.69 -26.77
N TRP A 227 61.69 -46.77 -26.55
CA TRP A 227 62.66 -47.37 -27.46
C TRP A 227 62.89 -48.88 -27.25
N ASP A 228 62.38 -49.44 -26.15
CA ASP A 228 62.60 -50.84 -25.73
C ASP A 228 61.70 -51.86 -26.48
N ASN A 229 60.74 -51.39 -27.29
CA ASN A 229 59.81 -52.25 -28.03
C ASN A 229 60.26 -52.62 -29.46
N ARG A 230 61.56 -52.51 -29.78
CA ARG A 230 62.03 -52.97 -31.11
C ARG A 230 62.29 -54.48 -31.10
N PRO A 231 61.68 -55.24 -32.04
CA PRO A 231 61.84 -56.69 -32.05
C PRO A 231 63.32 -57.06 -32.25
N PRO A 232 63.81 -58.12 -31.58
CA PRO A 232 65.22 -58.48 -31.62
C PRO A 232 65.64 -58.77 -33.06
N LYS A 233 66.75 -58.17 -33.49
CA LYS A 233 67.36 -58.45 -34.79
C LYS A 233 67.79 -59.92 -34.82
N LYS A 234 67.41 -60.59 -35.92
CA LYS A 234 67.68 -61.99 -36.24
C LYS A 234 69.14 -62.38 -36.09
#